data_AF-A0A640KC42-F1
#
_entry.id   AF-A0A640KC42-F1
#
_cell.length_a   1.000
_cell.length_b   1.000
_cell.length_c   1.000
_cell.angle_alpha   90.00
_cell.angle_beta   90.00
_cell.angle_gamma   90.00
#
_symmetry.space_group_name_H-M   'P 1'
#
loop_
_entity.id
_entity.type
_entity.pdbx_description
1 polymer ?
#
loop_
_entity_poly.entity_id
_entity_poly.type
_entity_poly.pdbx_seq_one_letter_code
_entity_poly.pdbx_strand_id
1 'polypeptide(L)'
;MDASAAGFFFPFGSPSETDTCSGATTVNAVNSTSSTLSTAVPSPPVWPLPKTSTATFPWVSLDSDTLHEWAAGYCCAVPSSHVKFSPSSKPLQLKLHVPLSESTPGDASSSADRNRKDAFTLCYQTPPEVGTLTSVDVTQTPGRTLSSSSKKEHRDVIPGRYYGGLKVWSCAVLLAEYLVNHAGEYRSLFETAAVVVELGCGQGLPGMAAMCLGARRVVFQDYNEEVLNVCTKPNVAATVCANEGLQQPRDGVDTTPLLQAKFVHGDWVDLSWESKDAASSSAGVDAFCDVILGADVTFDKDACDKLACILHRWMRPHTGIAVIGSKDYYFGTNGGYLEFKKSAEPYGLRVELLKRVDTADKMPHVLLRVTHTA
;
A
#
# COMPACT_ATOMS: atom_id res chain seq x y z
N MET A 1 -29.81 -38.88 34.51
CA MET A 1 -30.47 -37.92 33.59
C MET A 1 -29.75 -36.58 33.74
N ASP A 2 -28.42 -36.54 33.60
CA ASP A 2 -27.60 -36.69 32.37
C ASP A 2 -27.55 -35.33 31.64
N ALA A 3 -26.43 -34.61 31.70
CA ALA A 3 -25.25 -34.72 30.80
C ALA A 3 -25.58 -34.27 29.36
N SER A 4 -24.82 -33.41 28.68
CA SER A 4 -23.51 -32.76 28.92
C SER A 4 -23.51 -31.38 28.20
N ALA A 5 -22.57 -30.45 28.40
CA ALA A 5 -21.27 -30.43 27.72
C ALA A 5 -20.32 -29.38 28.34
N ALA A 6 -19.01 -29.54 28.14
CA ALA A 6 -17.98 -28.75 28.80
C ALA A 6 -17.65 -27.41 28.10
N GLY A 7 -17.31 -26.40 28.88
CA GLY A 7 -16.57 -25.21 28.44
C GLY A 7 -15.32 -25.04 29.30
N PHE A 8 -14.14 -25.06 28.68
CA PHE A 8 -12.87 -24.88 29.38
C PHE A 8 -12.74 -23.46 29.94
N PHE A 9 -12.36 -23.34 31.21
CA PHE A 9 -12.07 -22.07 31.88
C PHE A 9 -10.63 -22.11 32.39
N PHE A 10 -9.76 -21.23 31.87
CA PHE A 10 -8.39 -21.08 32.37
C PHE A 10 -8.31 -19.83 33.26
N PRO A 11 -7.94 -19.96 34.55
CA PRO A 11 -7.66 -18.82 35.40
C PRO A 11 -6.24 -18.29 35.14
N PHE A 12 -6.12 -16.98 34.88
CA PHE A 12 -4.81 -16.33 34.86
C PHE A 12 -4.27 -16.20 36.29
N GLY A 13 -3.24 -16.98 36.60
CA GLY A 13 -2.43 -16.81 37.81
C GLY A 13 -1.44 -15.65 37.66
N SER A 14 -1.41 -14.77 38.64
CA SER A 14 -0.42 -13.69 38.76
C SER A 14 0.94 -14.20 39.23
N PRO A 15 2.07 -13.82 38.61
CA PRO A 15 3.39 -13.91 39.23
C PRO A 15 3.58 -12.81 40.29
N SER A 16 4.20 -13.20 41.39
CA SER A 16 4.49 -12.37 42.56
C SER A 16 5.75 -11.51 42.41
N GLU A 17 5.86 -10.50 43.27
CA GLU A 17 7.12 -9.81 43.55
C GLU A 17 8.14 -10.73 44.26
N THR A 18 9.34 -10.16 44.47
CA THR A 18 10.51 -10.65 45.22
C THR A 18 11.46 -11.58 44.47
N ASP A 19 12.59 -11.00 44.09
CA ASP A 19 13.86 -11.74 44.04
C ASP A 19 14.93 -10.90 44.76
N THR A 20 15.50 -11.46 45.82
CA THR A 20 16.59 -10.85 46.59
C THR A 20 17.83 -11.73 46.44
N CYS A 21 18.93 -11.14 45.99
CA CYS A 21 20.24 -11.80 46.07
C CYS A 21 21.33 -10.82 46.47
N SER A 22 21.98 -11.12 47.60
CA SER A 22 23.21 -10.50 48.06
C SER A 22 24.35 -11.49 47.87
N GLY A 23 25.50 -11.03 47.35
CA GLY A 23 26.67 -11.90 47.19
C GLY A 23 27.81 -11.23 46.42
N ALA A 24 28.73 -10.59 47.14
CA ALA A 24 29.91 -9.94 46.54
C ALA A 24 31.11 -10.89 46.49
N THR A 25 31.98 -10.75 45.47
CA THR A 25 33.43 -11.02 45.56
C THR A 25 34.20 -10.26 44.47
N THR A 26 35.44 -9.86 44.77
CA THR A 26 36.38 -9.09 43.91
C THR A 26 37.66 -9.92 43.65
N VAL A 27 38.64 -9.58 42.80
CA VAL A 27 39.09 -8.29 42.18
C VAL A 27 39.81 -8.58 40.83
N ASN A 28 40.22 -7.52 40.11
CA ASN A 28 41.35 -7.49 39.14
C ASN A 28 41.18 -8.17 37.76
N ALA A 29 41.86 -7.76 36.67
CA ALA A 29 42.50 -6.48 36.33
C ALA A 29 42.86 -6.46 34.82
N VAL A 30 42.78 -5.28 34.18
CA VAL A 30 43.52 -4.83 32.97
C VAL A 30 43.67 -5.80 31.79
N ASN A 31 42.99 -5.50 30.67
CA ASN A 31 43.71 -5.22 29.42
C ASN A 31 42.88 -4.43 28.40
N SER A 32 43.55 -3.52 27.69
CA SER A 32 42.94 -2.58 26.76
C SER A 32 42.90 -3.14 25.33
N THR A 33 41.72 -3.18 24.72
CA THR A 33 41.59 -3.28 23.25
C THR A 33 40.50 -2.35 22.74
N SER A 34 40.84 -1.61 21.68
CA SER A 34 40.02 -0.63 20.96
C SER A 34 38.52 -0.99 20.88
N SER A 35 37.68 -0.22 21.58
CA SER A 35 36.24 -0.21 21.34
C SER A 35 35.93 0.68 20.14
N THR A 36 36.16 0.17 18.93
CA THR A 36 35.34 0.61 17.80
C THR A 36 33.89 0.29 18.18
N LEU A 37 33.09 1.33 18.43
CA LEU A 37 31.64 1.22 18.50
C LEU A 37 31.14 0.83 17.11
N SER A 38 31.23 -0.46 16.81
CA SER A 38 30.40 -1.09 15.80
C SER A 38 28.97 -0.95 16.31
N THR A 39 28.27 0.07 15.82
CA THR A 39 26.82 0.17 15.93
C THR A 39 26.25 -1.00 15.14
N ALA A 40 26.12 -2.14 15.80
CA ALA A 40 25.55 -3.33 15.20
C ALA A 40 24.17 -2.97 14.68
N VAL A 41 23.99 -3.05 13.36
CA VAL A 41 22.69 -2.80 12.72
C VAL A 41 21.68 -3.74 13.38
N PRO A 42 20.57 -3.24 13.92
CA PRO A 42 19.59 -4.09 14.59
C PRO A 42 19.11 -5.18 13.64
N SER A 43 18.97 -6.41 14.12
CA SER A 43 18.39 -7.48 13.29
C SER A 43 16.90 -7.19 13.03
N PRO A 44 16.39 -7.50 11.82
CA PRO A 44 14.99 -7.26 11.49
C PRO A 44 14.04 -8.08 12.37
N PRO A 45 12.79 -7.61 12.58
CA PRO A 45 11.76 -8.40 13.25
C PRO A 45 11.57 -9.78 12.60
N VAL A 46 11.41 -10.81 13.44
CA VAL A 46 11.15 -12.19 12.99
C VAL A 46 9.67 -12.33 12.66
N TRP A 47 9.37 -12.33 11.36
CA TRP A 47 8.03 -12.57 10.84
C TRP A 47 7.77 -14.05 10.59
N PRO A 48 6.50 -14.51 10.64
CA PRO A 48 6.15 -15.84 10.14
C PRO A 48 6.48 -15.96 8.65
N LEU A 49 6.62 -17.21 8.19
CA LEU A 49 6.65 -17.51 6.76
C LEU A 49 5.32 -17.07 6.12
N PRO A 50 5.35 -16.47 4.92
CA PRO A 50 4.14 -16.19 4.16
C PRO A 50 3.27 -17.44 3.98
N LYS A 51 1.96 -17.27 4.14
CA LYS A 51 0.97 -18.34 4.04
C LYS A 51 0.30 -18.38 2.67
N THR A 52 0.25 -17.24 1.98
CA THR A 52 -0.51 -17.02 0.75
C THR A 52 0.41 -16.50 -0.35
N SER A 53 0.38 -17.13 -1.51
CA SER A 53 1.16 -16.70 -2.68
C SER A 53 0.38 -15.71 -3.54
N THR A 54 1.01 -14.65 -4.04
CA THR A 54 0.39 -13.74 -5.02
C THR A 54 0.03 -14.44 -6.35
N ALA A 55 0.49 -15.68 -6.57
CA ALA A 55 0.08 -16.52 -7.70
C ALA A 55 -1.34 -17.11 -7.55
N THR A 56 -1.96 -17.07 -6.36
CA THR A 56 -3.38 -17.49 -6.19
C THR A 56 -4.36 -16.45 -6.70
N PHE A 57 -3.91 -15.22 -6.97
CA PHE A 57 -4.73 -14.12 -7.48
C PHE A 57 -4.53 -13.99 -8.99
N PRO A 58 -5.59 -14.08 -9.80
CA PRO A 58 -5.46 -14.02 -11.25
C PRO A 58 -5.07 -12.62 -11.72
N TRP A 59 -4.24 -12.58 -12.77
CA TRP A 59 -4.17 -11.41 -13.64
C TRP A 59 -5.46 -11.31 -14.45
N VAL A 60 -6.03 -10.11 -14.54
CA VAL A 60 -7.21 -9.82 -15.36
C VAL A 60 -6.81 -8.80 -16.43
N SER A 61 -7.08 -9.12 -17.70
CA SER A 61 -6.95 -8.18 -18.80
C SER A 61 -8.07 -7.14 -18.76
N LEU A 62 -7.74 -5.86 -18.91
CA LEU A 62 -8.72 -4.78 -18.93
C LEU A 62 -9.26 -4.60 -20.36
N ASP A 63 -10.04 -5.57 -20.82
CA ASP A 63 -10.80 -5.52 -22.07
C ASP A 63 -12.14 -4.75 -21.90
N SER A 64 -12.87 -4.55 -22.99
CA SER A 64 -14.10 -3.76 -22.99
C SER A 64 -15.20 -4.33 -22.09
N ASP A 65 -15.30 -5.67 -22.00
CA ASP A 65 -16.35 -6.34 -21.23
C ASP A 65 -16.02 -6.26 -19.73
N THR A 66 -14.78 -6.53 -19.36
CA THR A 66 -14.26 -6.37 -17.98
C THR A 66 -14.42 -4.93 -17.48
N LEU A 67 -14.06 -3.94 -18.31
CA LEU A 67 -14.23 -2.53 -17.99
C LEU A 67 -15.70 -2.16 -17.82
N HIS A 68 -16.59 -2.68 -18.66
CA HIS A 68 -18.03 -2.43 -18.54
C HIS A 68 -18.62 -3.03 -17.25
N GLU A 69 -18.26 -4.28 -16.92
CA GLU A 69 -18.67 -4.95 -15.69
C GLU A 69 -18.24 -4.17 -14.45
N TRP A 70 -16.96 -3.78 -14.36
CA TRP A 70 -16.45 -3.07 -13.19
C TRP A 70 -16.96 -1.62 -13.11
N ALA A 71 -17.11 -0.92 -14.24
CA ALA A 71 -17.73 0.40 -14.27
C ALA A 71 -19.21 0.36 -13.85
N ALA A 72 -19.92 -0.74 -14.11
CA ALA A 72 -21.27 -0.94 -13.57
C ALA A 72 -21.29 -1.01 -12.03
N GLY A 73 -20.15 -1.25 -11.35
CA GLY A 73 -20.02 -1.16 -9.89
C GLY A 73 -20.45 0.19 -9.29
N TYR A 74 -20.34 1.30 -10.03
CA TYR A 74 -20.88 2.61 -9.61
C TYR A 74 -22.42 2.69 -9.65
N CYS A 75 -23.07 1.83 -10.42
CA CYS A 75 -24.51 1.85 -10.69
C CYS A 75 -25.27 0.68 -10.04
N CYS A 76 -24.60 -0.46 -9.84
CA CYS A 76 -25.21 -1.77 -9.59
C CYS A 76 -24.78 -2.39 -8.26
N ALA A 77 -24.37 -1.58 -7.28
CA ALA A 77 -24.17 -2.04 -5.91
C ALA A 77 -25.52 -2.37 -5.24
N VAL A 78 -26.08 -3.53 -5.61
CA VAL A 78 -27.27 -4.12 -5.00
C VAL A 78 -26.99 -4.31 -3.50
N PRO A 79 -27.91 -3.96 -2.59
CA PRO A 79 -27.65 -4.10 -1.17
C PRO A 79 -27.45 -5.58 -0.79
N SER A 80 -26.22 -5.96 -0.45
CA SER A 80 -26.05 -6.96 0.59
C SER A 80 -26.63 -6.38 1.88
N SER A 81 -27.07 -7.21 2.81
CA SER A 81 -27.81 -6.79 4.02
C SER A 81 -27.07 -5.83 4.97
N HIS A 82 -25.84 -5.43 4.64
CA HIS A 82 -24.94 -4.65 5.47
C HIS A 82 -24.30 -3.44 4.78
N VAL A 83 -24.55 -3.19 3.48
CA VAL A 83 -23.99 -2.02 2.79
C VAL A 83 -25.09 -1.20 2.12
N LYS A 84 -25.20 0.07 2.52
CA LYS A 84 -26.08 1.04 1.87
C LYS A 84 -25.27 1.90 0.92
N PHE A 85 -25.55 1.76 -0.38
CA PHE A 85 -25.05 2.69 -1.39
C PHE A 85 -26.07 3.79 -1.65
N SER A 86 -25.59 5.02 -1.83
CA SER A 86 -26.42 6.09 -2.39
C SER A 86 -26.61 5.81 -3.88
N PRO A 87 -27.85 5.62 -4.38
CA PRO A 87 -28.07 5.47 -5.81
C PRO A 87 -27.71 6.78 -6.52
N SER A 88 -26.95 6.69 -7.62
CA SER A 88 -26.38 7.83 -8.36
C SER A 88 -25.33 8.67 -7.61
N SER A 89 -24.07 8.26 -7.72
CA SER A 89 -22.95 9.22 -7.84
C SER A 89 -22.06 8.83 -9.02
N LYS A 90 -21.85 9.77 -9.95
CA LYS A 90 -20.79 9.63 -10.96
C LYS A 90 -19.43 9.60 -10.23
N PRO A 91 -18.40 8.90 -10.75
CA PRO A 91 -17.07 8.96 -10.17
C PRO A 91 -16.58 10.41 -10.05
N LEU A 92 -15.97 10.71 -8.90
CA LEU A 92 -15.17 11.91 -8.70
C LEU A 92 -13.93 11.82 -9.60
N GLN A 93 -13.44 12.97 -10.06
CA GLN A 93 -12.33 13.05 -11.00
C GLN A 93 -11.20 13.92 -10.44
N LEU A 94 -10.00 13.37 -10.43
CA LEU A 94 -8.75 14.09 -10.19
C LEU A 94 -8.04 14.26 -11.55
N LYS A 95 -8.01 15.51 -12.06
CA LYS A 95 -7.35 15.83 -13.33
C LYS A 95 -5.92 16.26 -13.08
N LEU A 96 -4.98 15.45 -13.55
CA LEU A 96 -3.53 15.66 -13.42
C LEU A 96 -2.97 16.10 -14.76
N HIS A 97 -2.08 17.09 -14.75
CA HIS A 97 -1.42 17.60 -15.95
C HIS A 97 0.08 17.34 -15.84
N VAL A 98 0.68 16.91 -16.94
CA VAL A 98 2.14 16.80 -17.05
C VAL A 98 2.70 18.20 -17.26
N PRO A 99 3.67 18.66 -16.45
CA PRO A 99 4.33 19.93 -16.68
C PRO A 99 5.00 19.95 -18.05
N LEU A 100 4.80 21.05 -18.78
CA LEU A 100 5.59 21.33 -19.97
C LEU A 100 7.06 21.44 -19.56
N SER A 101 7.95 20.70 -20.22
CA SER A 101 9.38 20.89 -20.02
C SER A 101 9.78 22.27 -20.55
N GLU A 102 10.50 23.04 -19.74
CA GLU A 102 11.24 24.20 -20.24
C GLU A 102 12.36 23.67 -21.13
N SER A 103 12.12 23.60 -22.43
CA SER A 103 13.14 23.21 -23.40
C SER A 103 14.18 24.32 -23.50
N THR A 104 15.42 24.00 -23.16
CA THR A 104 16.57 24.80 -23.57
C THR A 104 16.56 24.93 -25.10
N PRO A 105 16.71 26.14 -25.67
CA PRO A 105 16.60 26.36 -27.11
C PRO A 105 17.79 25.73 -27.85
N GLY A 106 17.65 24.46 -28.21
CA GLY A 106 18.67 23.67 -28.89
C GLY A 106 18.23 22.23 -29.18
N ASP A 107 17.52 21.58 -28.26
CA ASP A 107 17.14 20.17 -28.41
C ASP A 107 15.84 20.00 -29.20
N ALA A 108 15.97 19.56 -30.45
CA ALA A 108 14.84 19.15 -31.27
C ALA A 108 14.22 17.86 -30.72
N SER A 109 13.12 18.00 -29.97
CA SER A 109 12.36 16.83 -29.49
C SER A 109 11.91 15.96 -30.67
N SER A 110 12.16 14.65 -30.52
CA SER A 110 11.80 13.66 -31.53
C SER A 110 10.30 13.69 -31.82
N SER A 111 9.90 13.28 -33.04
CA SER A 111 8.49 13.29 -33.46
C SER A 111 7.55 12.45 -32.58
N ALA A 112 8.08 11.52 -31.78
CA ALA A 112 7.32 10.66 -30.88
C ALA A 112 6.60 11.40 -29.75
N ASP A 113 7.14 12.52 -29.24
CA ASP A 113 6.56 13.19 -28.06
C ASP A 113 5.30 14.01 -28.40
N ARG A 114 5.07 14.35 -29.68
CA ARG A 114 4.01 15.29 -30.12
C ARG A 114 2.59 14.74 -30.04
N ASN A 115 2.43 13.45 -29.79
CA ASN A 115 1.14 12.76 -29.73
C ASN A 115 0.81 12.22 -28.33
N ARG A 116 1.66 12.48 -27.33
CA ARG A 116 1.51 11.94 -25.97
C ARG A 116 0.60 12.86 -25.14
N LYS A 117 -0.38 12.29 -24.44
CA LYS A 117 -1.34 13.09 -23.64
C LYS A 117 -0.64 13.80 -22.48
N ASP A 118 -0.85 15.11 -22.39
CA ASP A 118 -0.34 15.97 -21.30
C ASP A 118 -1.33 16.09 -20.12
N ALA A 119 -2.46 15.41 -20.18
CA ALA A 119 -3.45 15.38 -19.10
C ALA A 119 -4.04 13.98 -18.92
N PHE A 120 -4.26 13.61 -17.65
CA PHE A 120 -4.85 12.36 -17.21
C PHE A 120 -6.01 12.63 -16.25
N THR A 121 -7.04 11.80 -16.29
CA THR A 121 -8.19 11.88 -15.37
C THR A 121 -8.26 10.61 -14.53
N LEU A 122 -7.92 10.69 -13.25
CA LEU A 122 -8.08 9.56 -12.32
C LEU A 122 -9.49 9.61 -11.71
N CYS A 123 -10.22 8.50 -11.80
CA CYS A 123 -11.58 8.36 -11.29
C CYS A 123 -11.56 7.67 -9.92
N TYR A 124 -12.31 8.22 -8.96
CA TYR A 124 -12.46 7.67 -7.61
C TYR A 124 -13.86 7.95 -7.06
N GLN A 125 -14.16 7.52 -5.82
CA GLN A 125 -15.45 7.77 -5.18
C GLN A 125 -15.34 8.22 -3.73
N THR A 126 -16.41 8.80 -3.22
CA THR A 126 -16.63 8.93 -1.77
C THR A 126 -16.71 7.55 -1.13
N PRO A 127 -16.33 7.39 0.16
CA PRO A 127 -16.51 6.12 0.86
C PRO A 127 -17.98 5.68 0.85
N PRO A 128 -18.31 4.43 0.48
CA PRO A 128 -19.63 3.88 0.77
C PRO A 128 -19.85 3.75 2.29
N GLU A 129 -21.11 3.81 2.74
CA GLU A 129 -21.45 3.64 4.16
C GLU A 129 -21.35 2.16 4.59
N VAL A 130 -20.13 1.69 4.85
CA VAL A 130 -19.87 0.30 5.30
C VAL A 130 -19.77 0.24 6.84
N GLY A 131 -20.90 0.53 7.49
CA GLY A 131 -20.98 0.60 8.96
C GLY A 131 -20.53 -0.67 9.69
N THR A 132 -20.53 -1.85 9.05
CA THR A 132 -20.01 -3.10 9.63
C THR A 132 -18.49 -3.19 9.66
N LEU A 133 -17.76 -2.55 8.74
CA LEU A 133 -16.29 -2.55 8.73
C LEU A 133 -15.72 -1.50 9.68
N THR A 134 -16.42 -0.40 9.90
CA THR A 134 -15.93 0.78 10.62
C THR A 134 -16.46 0.93 12.05
N SER A 135 -17.54 0.22 12.42
CA SER A 135 -18.10 0.31 13.78
C SER A 135 -17.36 -0.56 14.79
N VAL A 136 -17.02 0.04 15.93
CA VAL A 136 -16.56 -0.63 17.15
C VAL A 136 -17.59 -0.42 18.26
N ASP A 137 -17.95 -1.48 18.98
CA ASP A 137 -18.78 -1.37 20.19
C ASP A 137 -17.96 -0.71 21.31
N VAL A 138 -18.50 0.34 21.93
CA VAL A 138 -17.84 0.99 23.08
C VAL A 138 -17.86 0.03 24.27
N THR A 139 -16.70 -0.51 24.60
CA THR A 139 -16.49 -1.29 25.83
C THR A 139 -16.74 -0.40 27.04
N GLN A 140 -17.85 -0.63 27.73
CA GLN A 140 -18.17 0.11 28.95
C GLN A 140 -17.12 -0.23 30.01
N THR A 141 -16.53 0.80 30.61
CA THR A 141 -15.65 0.62 31.78
C THR A 141 -16.38 -0.14 32.89
N PRO A 142 -15.74 -1.15 33.51
CA PRO A 142 -16.40 -1.97 34.52
C PRO A 142 -16.75 -1.11 35.74
N GLY A 143 -18.06 -0.93 35.97
CA GLY A 143 -18.56 -0.14 37.12
C GLY A 143 -19.78 0.76 36.85
N ARG A 144 -20.30 0.84 35.61
CA ARG A 144 -21.52 1.63 35.31
C ARG A 144 -22.69 0.76 34.89
N THR A 145 -23.88 1.07 35.43
CA THR A 145 -25.12 0.29 35.32
C THR A 145 -25.59 0.11 33.87
N LEU A 146 -26.17 -1.06 33.55
CA LEU A 146 -26.67 -1.39 32.21
C LEU A 146 -27.65 -0.33 31.67
N SER A 147 -27.23 0.44 30.66
CA SER A 147 -28.13 1.08 29.71
C SER A 147 -28.14 0.27 28.42
N SER A 148 -29.32 -0.17 27.96
CA SER A 148 -29.53 -1.12 26.86
C SER A 148 -29.30 -0.59 25.44
N SER A 149 -28.35 0.34 25.27
CA SER A 149 -27.89 0.82 23.97
C SER A 149 -26.36 0.86 23.92
N SER A 150 -25.77 -0.15 23.29
CA SER A 150 -24.35 -0.14 22.93
C SER A 150 -24.11 0.99 21.93
N LYS A 151 -23.46 2.07 22.39
CA LYS A 151 -22.96 3.11 21.48
C LYS A 151 -21.89 2.48 20.59
N LYS A 152 -22.01 2.71 19.29
CA LYS A 152 -21.00 2.32 18.30
C LYS A 152 -20.23 3.55 17.87
N GLU A 153 -18.90 3.46 17.94
CA GLU A 153 -18.00 4.48 17.40
C GLU A 153 -17.56 4.08 16.00
N HIS A 154 -17.51 5.05 15.08
CA HIS A 154 -17.00 4.85 13.73
C HIS A 154 -15.52 5.21 13.70
N ARG A 155 -14.66 4.27 13.30
CA ARG A 155 -13.21 4.48 13.18
C ARG A 155 -12.76 4.34 11.73
N ASP A 156 -11.90 5.26 11.30
CA ASP A 156 -11.28 5.22 9.97
C ASP A 156 -10.30 4.04 9.84
N VAL A 157 -9.69 3.59 10.95
CA VAL A 157 -8.79 2.44 11.01
C VAL A 157 -9.11 1.59 12.25
N ILE A 158 -9.13 0.27 12.07
CA ILE A 158 -9.26 -0.78 13.07
C ILE A 158 -8.18 -1.83 12.77
N PRO A 159 -7.04 -1.83 13.49
CA PRO A 159 -5.95 -2.77 13.24
C PRO A 159 -6.41 -4.23 13.21
N GLY A 160 -5.90 -5.00 12.25
CA GLY A 160 -6.26 -6.40 11.99
C GLY A 160 -7.66 -6.64 11.41
N ARG A 161 -8.46 -5.59 11.13
CA ARG A 161 -9.82 -5.73 10.60
C ARG A 161 -10.13 -4.83 9.41
N TYR A 162 -9.76 -3.55 9.48
CA TYR A 162 -10.09 -2.56 8.47
C TYR A 162 -9.11 -1.39 8.50
N TYR A 163 -8.44 -1.10 7.38
CA TYR A 163 -7.37 -0.08 7.33
C TYR A 163 -7.74 1.20 6.55
N GLY A 164 -9.03 1.53 6.46
CA GLY A 164 -9.44 2.82 5.92
C GLY A 164 -9.48 2.93 4.40
N GLY A 165 -9.32 1.82 3.67
CA GLY A 165 -9.19 1.80 2.20
C GLY A 165 -10.41 2.33 1.42
N LEU A 166 -11.58 2.47 2.05
CA LEU A 166 -12.74 3.13 1.43
C LEU A 166 -12.54 4.64 1.27
N LYS A 167 -11.56 5.25 1.95
CA LYS A 167 -11.30 6.69 1.96
C LYS A 167 -10.09 7.03 1.10
N VAL A 168 -10.19 8.13 0.35
CA VAL A 168 -9.00 8.74 -0.27
C VAL A 168 -8.20 9.47 0.81
N TRP A 169 -6.99 8.98 1.05
CA TRP A 169 -6.04 9.61 1.97
C TRP A 169 -5.14 10.62 1.27
N SER A 170 -4.65 11.60 2.03
CA SER A 170 -3.90 12.75 1.50
C SER A 170 -2.64 12.36 0.72
N CYS A 171 -1.91 11.33 1.15
CA CYS A 171 -0.71 10.90 0.46
C CYS A 171 -1.00 10.26 -0.90
N ALA A 172 -2.20 9.71 -1.13
CA ALA A 172 -2.54 9.03 -2.38
C ALA A 172 -2.70 10.05 -3.51
N VAL A 173 -3.35 11.19 -3.22
CA VAL A 173 -3.43 12.34 -4.12
C VAL A 173 -2.04 12.94 -4.36
N LEU A 174 -1.28 13.20 -3.28
CA LEU A 174 0.06 13.79 -3.37
C LEU A 174 1.05 12.92 -4.18
N LEU A 175 1.00 11.59 -4.01
CA LEU A 175 1.85 10.66 -4.74
C LEU A 175 1.44 10.58 -6.21
N ALA A 176 0.14 10.48 -6.53
CA ALA A 176 -0.34 10.51 -7.91
C ALA A 176 0.04 11.83 -8.63
N GLU A 177 -0.16 12.98 -7.99
CA GLU A 177 0.29 14.28 -8.48
C GLU A 177 1.81 14.31 -8.69
N TYR A 178 2.60 13.79 -7.75
CA TYR A 178 4.06 13.78 -7.87
C TYR A 178 4.54 12.93 -9.05
N LEU A 179 4.02 11.72 -9.24
CA LEU A 179 4.36 10.84 -10.36
C LEU A 179 4.08 11.52 -11.71
N VAL A 180 2.93 12.18 -11.86
CA VAL A 180 2.57 12.90 -13.10
C VAL A 180 3.42 14.17 -13.28
N ASN A 181 3.72 14.90 -12.20
CA ASN A 181 4.60 16.07 -12.26
C ASN A 181 6.06 15.71 -12.63
N HIS A 182 6.49 14.47 -12.40
CA HIS A 182 7.83 13.96 -12.72
C HIS A 182 7.77 12.95 -13.89
N ALA A 183 6.79 13.08 -14.79
CA ALA A 183 6.56 12.14 -15.89
C ALA A 183 7.80 11.90 -16.80
N GLY A 184 8.76 12.84 -16.87
CA GLY A 184 10.01 12.62 -17.59
C GLY A 184 10.85 11.46 -17.04
N GLU A 185 10.89 11.29 -15.72
CA GLU A 185 11.53 10.16 -15.02
C GLU A 185 10.59 8.94 -15.02
N TYR A 186 9.36 9.13 -14.52
CA TYR A 186 8.47 8.02 -14.22
C TYR A 186 7.86 7.33 -15.43
N ARG A 187 7.66 8.02 -16.57
CA ARG A 187 7.18 7.34 -17.78
C ARG A 187 8.15 6.23 -18.16
N SER A 188 9.42 6.57 -18.47
CA SER A 188 10.44 5.59 -18.91
C SER A 188 10.56 4.39 -17.96
N LEU A 189 10.51 4.64 -16.65
CA LEU A 189 10.47 3.59 -15.64
C LEU A 189 9.23 2.69 -15.77
N PHE A 190 8.03 3.26 -15.88
CA PHE A 190 6.78 2.50 -16.00
C PHE A 190 6.60 1.81 -17.36
N GLU A 191 7.20 2.31 -18.45
CA GLU A 191 7.14 1.65 -19.77
C GLU A 191 8.04 0.40 -19.83
N THR A 192 9.10 0.38 -19.01
CA THR A 192 10.08 -0.72 -18.93
C THR A 192 9.87 -1.67 -17.74
N ALA A 193 9.12 -1.25 -16.72
CA ALA A 193 8.74 -2.09 -15.60
C ALA A 193 7.92 -3.31 -16.07
N ALA A 194 8.39 -4.50 -15.71
CA ALA A 194 7.67 -5.74 -15.90
C ALA A 194 6.41 -5.77 -15.02
N VAL A 195 6.51 -5.35 -13.75
CA VAL A 195 5.37 -5.22 -12.82
C VAL A 195 5.51 -4.01 -11.89
N VAL A 196 4.42 -3.26 -11.76
CA VAL A 196 4.22 -2.21 -10.74
C VAL A 196 3.25 -2.73 -9.67
N VAL A 197 3.46 -2.40 -8.41
CA VAL A 197 2.57 -2.74 -7.29
C VAL A 197 2.15 -1.47 -6.56
N GLU A 198 0.89 -1.36 -6.14
CA GLU A 198 0.45 -0.42 -5.11
C GLU A 198 0.05 -1.20 -3.86
N LEU A 199 0.80 -1.02 -2.77
CA LEU A 199 0.52 -1.59 -1.45
C LEU A 199 -0.41 -0.67 -0.66
N GLY A 200 -1.39 -1.26 0.04
CA GLY A 200 -2.41 -0.50 0.78
C GLY A 200 -3.19 0.46 -0.12
N CYS A 201 -3.56 0.02 -1.32
CA CYS A 201 -4.00 0.88 -2.41
C CYS A 201 -5.31 1.63 -2.13
N GLY A 202 -6.22 1.07 -1.34
CA GLY A 202 -7.54 1.64 -1.09
C GLY A 202 -8.28 1.96 -2.40
N GLN A 203 -8.36 3.25 -2.72
CA GLN A 203 -9.00 3.76 -3.95
C GLN A 203 -8.11 3.67 -5.21
N GLY A 204 -6.83 3.29 -5.10
CA GLY A 204 -5.95 2.92 -6.22
C GLY A 204 -5.31 4.09 -6.99
N LEU A 205 -5.29 5.31 -6.43
CA LEU A 205 -4.89 6.52 -7.17
C LEU A 205 -3.44 6.45 -7.70
N PRO A 206 -2.40 6.18 -6.88
CA PRO A 206 -1.03 5.94 -7.35
C PRO A 206 -0.89 4.88 -8.46
N GLY A 207 -1.49 3.70 -8.32
CA GLY A 207 -1.39 2.62 -9.31
C GLY A 207 -2.09 2.97 -10.64
N MET A 208 -3.23 3.67 -10.57
CA MET A 208 -3.87 4.22 -11.77
C MET A 208 -3.05 5.36 -12.40
N ALA A 209 -2.37 6.19 -11.62
CA ALA A 209 -1.42 7.17 -12.14
C ALA A 209 -0.25 6.48 -12.87
N ALA A 210 0.25 5.35 -12.35
CA ALA A 210 1.26 4.54 -13.02
C ALA A 210 0.75 3.95 -14.36
N MET A 211 -0.51 3.46 -14.41
CA MET A 211 -1.13 3.04 -15.69
C MET A 211 -1.16 4.19 -16.71
N CYS A 212 -1.58 5.38 -16.29
CA CYS A 212 -1.61 6.57 -17.13
C CYS A 212 -0.22 6.96 -17.66
N LEU A 213 0.83 6.75 -16.86
CA LEU A 213 2.22 7.04 -17.22
C LEU A 213 2.90 5.89 -17.99
N GLY A 214 2.28 4.72 -18.10
CA GLY A 214 2.70 3.67 -19.03
C GLY A 214 2.75 2.24 -18.50
N ALA A 215 2.52 2.03 -17.20
CA ALA A 215 2.57 0.70 -16.59
C ALA A 215 1.52 -0.22 -17.21
N ARG A 216 1.94 -1.38 -17.74
CA ARG A 216 1.04 -2.34 -18.38
C ARG A 216 0.50 -3.42 -17.45
N ARG A 217 1.27 -3.81 -16.43
CA ARG A 217 0.87 -4.80 -15.42
C ARG A 217 0.97 -4.18 -14.03
N VAL A 218 -0.19 -3.96 -13.41
CA VAL A 218 -0.28 -3.30 -12.08
C VAL A 218 -0.98 -4.21 -11.09
N VAL A 219 -0.34 -4.46 -9.94
CA VAL A 219 -0.97 -5.14 -8.81
C VAL A 219 -1.54 -4.10 -7.85
N PHE A 220 -2.83 -4.17 -7.57
CA PHE A 220 -3.46 -3.43 -6.49
C PHE A 220 -3.59 -4.35 -5.28
N GLN A 221 -2.95 -3.99 -4.18
CA GLN A 221 -3.01 -4.74 -2.93
C GLN A 221 -3.65 -3.91 -1.82
N ASP A 222 -4.62 -4.49 -1.12
CA ASP A 222 -5.22 -3.92 0.10
C ASP A 222 -5.32 -5.00 1.19
N TYR A 223 -5.61 -4.63 2.43
CA TYR A 223 -5.92 -5.61 3.46
C TYR A 223 -7.30 -6.26 3.22
N ASN A 224 -8.28 -5.46 2.80
CA ASN A 224 -9.68 -5.87 2.69
C ASN A 224 -10.06 -6.20 1.24
N GLU A 225 -10.55 -7.43 0.99
CA GLU A 225 -11.05 -7.83 -0.34
C GLU A 225 -12.22 -6.95 -0.79
N GLU A 226 -13.10 -6.56 0.16
CA GLU A 226 -14.24 -5.71 -0.12
C GLU A 226 -13.81 -4.35 -0.68
N VAL A 227 -12.70 -3.77 -0.21
CA VAL A 227 -12.17 -2.49 -0.73
C VAL A 227 -11.77 -2.63 -2.20
N LEU A 228 -11.09 -3.73 -2.56
CA LEU A 228 -10.70 -4.02 -3.94
C LEU A 228 -11.92 -4.16 -4.86
N ASN A 229 -12.96 -4.84 -4.38
CA ASN A 229 -14.18 -5.10 -5.13
C ASN A 229 -15.09 -3.87 -5.25
N VAL A 230 -15.31 -3.10 -4.17
CA VAL A 230 -16.25 -1.97 -4.17
C VAL A 230 -15.63 -0.64 -4.57
N CYS A 231 -14.32 -0.44 -4.40
CA CYS A 231 -13.62 0.79 -4.76
C CYS A 231 -12.63 0.58 -5.90
N THR A 232 -11.60 -0.26 -5.73
CA THR A 232 -10.45 -0.25 -6.63
C THR A 232 -10.82 -0.71 -8.05
N LYS A 233 -11.58 -1.79 -8.21
CA LYS A 233 -12.03 -2.28 -9.53
C LYS A 233 -12.88 -1.25 -10.29
N PRO A 234 -13.97 -0.67 -9.73
CA PRO A 234 -14.70 0.42 -10.39
C PRO A 234 -13.83 1.62 -10.74
N ASN A 235 -12.96 2.05 -9.83
CA ASN A 235 -12.05 3.19 -10.04
C ASN A 235 -11.09 2.96 -11.21
N VAL A 236 -10.46 1.78 -11.28
CA VAL A 236 -9.61 1.37 -12.41
C VAL A 236 -10.41 1.43 -13.71
N ALA A 237 -11.62 0.87 -13.72
CA ALA A 237 -12.44 0.85 -14.93
C ALA A 237 -12.84 2.24 -15.41
N ALA A 238 -13.40 3.08 -14.53
CA ALA A 238 -13.74 4.46 -14.89
C ALA A 238 -12.52 5.31 -15.26
N THR A 239 -11.34 5.03 -14.70
CA THR A 239 -10.10 5.71 -15.09
C THR A 239 -9.66 5.30 -16.49
N VAL A 240 -9.65 4.00 -16.82
CA VAL A 240 -9.29 3.54 -18.17
C VAL A 240 -10.27 4.08 -19.21
N CYS A 241 -11.58 4.04 -18.93
CA CYS A 241 -12.60 4.63 -19.81
C CYS A 241 -12.48 6.16 -19.96
N ALA A 242 -12.06 6.90 -18.92
CA ALA A 242 -11.88 8.35 -18.98
C ALA A 242 -10.61 8.80 -19.73
N ASN A 243 -9.67 7.90 -20.00
CA ASN A 243 -8.41 8.19 -20.66
C ASN A 243 -8.28 7.39 -21.97
N GLU A 244 -8.98 7.86 -23.01
CA GLU A 244 -8.87 7.30 -24.37
C GLU A 244 -7.40 7.14 -24.76
N GLY A 245 -7.04 6.00 -25.34
CA GLY A 245 -5.65 5.70 -25.72
C GLY A 245 -4.87 4.87 -24.71
N LEU A 246 -5.29 4.71 -23.45
CA LEU A 246 -4.61 3.79 -22.51
C LEU A 246 -4.69 2.32 -22.94
N GLN A 247 -5.72 1.94 -23.70
CA GLN A 247 -5.81 0.61 -24.33
C GLN A 247 -5.12 0.53 -25.70
N GLN A 248 -4.78 1.66 -26.33
CA GLN A 248 -4.23 1.64 -27.70
C GLN A 248 -2.77 1.15 -27.70
N PRO A 249 -2.33 0.48 -28.78
CA PRO A 249 -0.93 0.12 -28.93
C PRO A 249 -0.01 1.32 -29.00
N ARG A 250 1.12 1.23 -28.30
CA ARG A 250 2.20 2.21 -28.43
C ARG A 250 2.89 2.02 -29.78
N ASP A 251 3.20 3.13 -30.44
CA ASP A 251 3.89 3.20 -31.73
C ASP A 251 3.22 2.45 -32.91
N GLY A 252 1.93 2.12 -32.79
CA GLY A 252 1.16 1.45 -33.85
C GLY A 252 1.58 0.01 -34.13
N VAL A 253 2.40 -0.60 -33.28
CA VAL A 253 2.79 -2.00 -33.37
C VAL A 253 1.80 -2.84 -32.57
N ASP A 254 1.10 -3.75 -33.24
CA ASP A 254 -0.01 -4.57 -32.70
C ASP A 254 0.40 -5.60 -31.62
N THR A 255 1.62 -5.50 -31.10
CA THR A 255 2.23 -6.45 -30.15
C THR A 255 2.28 -5.95 -28.71
N THR A 256 1.87 -4.71 -28.42
CA THR A 256 1.88 -4.23 -27.03
C THR A 256 0.79 -4.93 -26.21
N PRO A 257 1.11 -5.53 -25.04
CA PRO A 257 0.13 -6.23 -24.23
C PRO A 257 -0.96 -5.26 -23.75
N LEU A 258 -2.20 -5.75 -23.65
CA LEU A 258 -3.32 -5.03 -23.00
C LEU A 258 -2.94 -4.64 -21.57
N LEU A 259 -3.62 -3.63 -21.01
CA LEU A 259 -3.52 -3.36 -19.58
C LEU A 259 -3.97 -4.61 -18.80
N GLN A 260 -3.22 -4.98 -17.78
CA GLN A 260 -3.57 -6.05 -16.85
C GLN A 260 -3.51 -5.56 -15.42
N ALA A 261 -4.51 -5.94 -14.63
CA ALA A 261 -4.57 -5.70 -13.20
C ALA A 261 -4.62 -7.03 -12.44
N LYS A 262 -3.92 -7.11 -11.31
CA LYS A 262 -4.07 -8.19 -10.32
C LYS A 262 -4.54 -7.56 -9.02
N PHE A 263 -5.52 -8.18 -8.36
CA PHE A 263 -6.07 -7.68 -7.09
C PHE A 263 -5.74 -8.69 -5.99
N VAL A 264 -4.92 -8.26 -5.03
CA VAL A 264 -4.38 -9.10 -3.95
C VAL A 264 -4.90 -8.59 -2.62
N HIS A 265 -5.49 -9.45 -1.79
CA HIS A 265 -5.93 -9.06 -0.44
C HIS A 265 -5.19 -9.82 0.67
N GLY A 266 -5.10 -9.20 1.85
CA GLY A 266 -4.53 -9.78 3.07
C GLY A 266 -3.39 -8.97 3.68
N ASP A 267 -2.88 -9.44 4.81
CA ASP A 267 -1.73 -8.81 5.50
C ASP A 267 -0.43 -9.01 4.72
N TRP A 268 0.37 -7.95 4.61
CA TRP A 268 1.66 -7.93 3.92
C TRP A 268 2.61 -9.06 4.35
N VAL A 269 2.66 -9.42 5.63
CA VAL A 269 3.62 -10.44 6.09
C VAL A 269 3.20 -11.87 5.77
N ASP A 270 1.90 -12.08 5.52
CA ASP A 270 1.33 -13.36 5.12
C ASP A 270 1.38 -13.59 3.60
N LEU A 271 1.71 -12.56 2.81
CA LEU A 271 1.79 -12.63 1.36
C LEU A 271 3.23 -12.85 0.85
N SER A 272 3.43 -13.84 -0.03
CA SER A 272 4.67 -14.08 -0.78
C SER A 272 4.52 -13.68 -2.23
N TRP A 273 5.57 -13.09 -2.81
CA TRP A 273 5.64 -12.83 -4.24
C TRP A 273 5.88 -14.14 -5.00
N GLU A 274 4.79 -14.74 -5.51
CA GLU A 274 4.70 -15.96 -6.34
C GLU A 274 5.49 -17.20 -5.82
N SER A 275 4.86 -18.31 -5.43
CA SER A 275 4.51 -19.38 -6.38
C SER A 275 3.70 -20.54 -5.74
N LYS A 276 3.27 -21.51 -6.57
CA LYS A 276 3.00 -22.94 -6.29
C LYS A 276 3.02 -23.72 -7.62
N ASP A 277 4.07 -24.37 -8.11
CA ASP A 277 5.49 -24.37 -7.77
C ASP A 277 6.28 -24.22 -9.08
N ALA A 278 6.78 -23.02 -9.41
CA ALA A 278 7.64 -22.70 -10.57
C ALA A 278 7.25 -23.35 -11.93
N ALA A 279 5.97 -23.60 -12.18
CA ALA A 279 5.52 -24.47 -13.26
C ALA A 279 5.68 -23.81 -14.66
N SER A 280 6.56 -24.41 -15.47
CA SER A 280 6.67 -24.23 -16.93
C SER A 280 7.03 -22.83 -17.47
N SER A 281 8.29 -22.41 -17.28
CA SER A 281 9.08 -21.49 -18.14
C SER A 281 8.59 -20.03 -18.31
N SER A 282 9.45 -18.99 -18.36
CA SER A 282 10.91 -18.93 -18.53
C SER A 282 11.57 -17.81 -17.69
N ALA A 283 12.80 -18.08 -17.24
CA ALA A 283 13.83 -17.14 -16.74
C ALA A 283 13.40 -15.77 -16.13
N GLY A 284 13.15 -15.74 -14.81
CA GLY A 284 13.61 -14.66 -13.91
C GLY A 284 13.00 -13.25 -14.00
N VAL A 285 12.17 -12.92 -14.99
CA VAL A 285 11.63 -11.55 -15.15
C VAL A 285 10.61 -11.24 -14.06
N ASP A 286 9.63 -12.12 -13.83
CA ASP A 286 8.49 -11.87 -12.92
C ASP A 286 8.76 -12.23 -11.44
N ALA A 287 9.99 -12.63 -11.10
CA ALA A 287 10.36 -13.04 -9.74
C ALA A 287 10.35 -11.90 -8.70
N PHE A 288 10.19 -10.63 -9.12
CA PHE A 288 10.18 -9.44 -8.26
C PHE A 288 9.35 -8.31 -8.90
N CYS A 289 9.03 -7.29 -8.09
CA CYS A 289 8.45 -6.02 -8.52
C CYS A 289 9.54 -5.02 -8.91
N ASP A 290 9.36 -4.29 -10.02
CA ASP A 290 10.29 -3.23 -10.42
C ASP A 290 10.00 -1.92 -9.69
N VAL A 291 8.71 -1.61 -9.50
CA VAL A 291 8.25 -0.42 -8.78
C VAL A 291 7.18 -0.78 -7.77
N ILE A 292 7.35 -0.34 -6.52
CA ILE A 292 6.34 -0.44 -5.47
C ILE A 292 5.88 0.97 -5.05
N LEU A 293 4.59 1.21 -5.07
CA LEU A 293 3.94 2.44 -4.64
C LEU A 293 3.20 2.17 -3.33
N GLY A 294 3.05 3.19 -2.50
CA GLY A 294 2.22 3.11 -1.29
C GLY A 294 1.97 4.49 -0.72
N ALA A 295 0.77 4.73 -0.19
CA ALA A 295 0.36 6.05 0.27
C ALA A 295 -0.36 5.99 1.61
N ASP A 296 0.08 6.80 2.57
CA ASP A 296 -0.37 6.78 3.97
C ASP A 296 -0.15 5.40 4.66
N VAL A 297 0.70 4.52 4.10
CA VAL A 297 1.01 3.12 4.50
C VAL A 297 1.99 2.97 5.68
N THR A 298 2.25 4.04 6.42
CA THR A 298 3.25 4.11 7.52
C THR A 298 2.61 4.69 8.78
N PHE A 299 1.30 4.48 8.95
CA PHE A 299 0.47 5.16 9.93
C PHE A 299 0.74 4.75 11.39
N ASP A 300 1.30 3.57 11.64
CA ASP A 300 1.75 3.12 12.96
C ASP A 300 3.06 2.31 12.85
N LYS A 301 3.61 1.87 13.99
CA LYS A 301 4.87 1.11 14.01
C LYS A 301 4.75 -0.27 13.34
N ASP A 302 3.65 -0.99 13.54
CA ASP A 302 3.44 -2.32 12.94
C ASP A 302 3.40 -2.20 11.41
N ALA A 303 2.67 -1.21 10.88
CA ALA A 303 2.67 -0.87 9.46
C ALA A 303 4.08 -0.53 8.95
N CYS A 304 4.89 0.22 9.71
CA CYS A 304 6.28 0.53 9.34
C CYS A 304 7.17 -0.73 9.26
N ASP A 305 7.10 -1.62 10.26
CA ASP A 305 7.89 -2.85 10.31
C ASP A 305 7.45 -3.85 9.21
N LYS A 306 6.14 -3.98 8.98
CA LYS A 306 5.57 -4.83 7.93
C LYS A 306 5.90 -4.30 6.53
N LEU A 307 5.82 -2.99 6.31
CA LEU A 307 6.16 -2.35 5.03
C LEU A 307 7.64 -2.59 4.70
N ALA A 308 8.54 -2.41 5.67
CA ALA A 308 9.96 -2.69 5.47
C ALA A 308 10.19 -4.18 5.09
N CYS A 309 9.50 -5.10 5.75
CA CYS A 309 9.59 -6.52 5.44
C CYS A 309 9.08 -6.88 4.03
N ILE A 310 7.91 -6.37 3.60
CA ILE A 310 7.37 -6.69 2.27
C ILE A 310 8.19 -6.03 1.15
N LEU A 311 8.67 -4.79 1.34
CA LEU A 311 9.58 -4.16 0.38
C LEU A 311 10.86 -4.98 0.20
N HIS A 312 11.47 -5.45 1.29
CA HIS A 312 12.66 -6.32 1.20
C HIS A 312 12.39 -7.66 0.49
N ARG A 313 11.20 -8.24 0.65
CA ARG A 313 10.82 -9.52 0.03
C ARG A 313 10.44 -9.39 -1.45
N TRP A 314 9.82 -8.27 -1.85
CA TRP A 314 9.13 -8.15 -3.15
C TRP A 314 9.86 -7.24 -4.15
N MET A 315 10.58 -6.22 -3.68
CA MET A 315 11.28 -5.27 -4.56
C MET A 315 12.45 -5.96 -5.26
N ARG A 316 12.67 -5.67 -6.55
CA ARG A 316 13.78 -6.26 -7.31
C ARG A 316 15.12 -5.83 -6.68
N PRO A 317 16.02 -6.78 -6.33
CA PRO A 317 17.33 -6.44 -5.79
C PRO A 317 18.12 -5.51 -6.72
N HIS A 318 18.80 -4.53 -6.15
CA HIS A 318 19.68 -3.54 -6.80
C HIS A 318 19.02 -2.52 -7.76
N THR A 319 17.97 -2.90 -8.50
CA THR A 319 17.35 -2.01 -9.52
C THR A 319 15.89 -1.65 -9.24
N GLY A 320 15.21 -2.38 -8.36
CA GLY A 320 13.84 -2.07 -7.95
C GLY A 320 13.80 -0.84 -7.03
N ILE A 321 12.72 -0.06 -7.15
CA ILE A 321 12.48 1.11 -6.30
C ILE A 321 11.11 1.03 -5.65
N ALA A 322 10.95 1.70 -4.50
CA ALA A 322 9.63 2.04 -3.98
C ALA A 322 9.47 3.56 -3.81
N VAL A 323 8.26 4.06 -4.05
CA VAL A 323 7.89 5.46 -3.83
C VAL A 323 6.74 5.52 -2.84
N ILE A 324 7.05 5.96 -1.62
CA ILE A 324 6.13 5.92 -0.48
C ILE A 324 5.72 7.34 -0.08
N GLY A 325 4.41 7.62 -0.14
CA GLY A 325 3.81 8.81 0.45
C GLY A 325 3.48 8.60 1.92
N SER A 326 3.98 9.49 2.78
CA SER A 326 3.83 9.43 4.23
C SER A 326 3.59 10.81 4.83
N LYS A 327 3.35 10.87 6.14
CA LYS A 327 3.45 12.07 6.95
C LYS A 327 4.75 12.03 7.74
N ASP A 328 5.25 13.19 8.13
CA ASP A 328 6.36 13.31 9.07
C ASP A 328 6.10 12.48 10.34
N TYR A 329 4.88 12.57 10.87
CA TYR A 329 4.43 11.84 12.06
C TYR A 329 2.91 11.58 12.07
N TYR A 330 2.49 10.43 12.58
CA TYR A 330 1.08 10.13 12.84
C TYR A 330 0.79 10.19 14.35
N PHE A 331 0.01 11.19 14.77
CA PHE A 331 -0.33 11.41 16.17
C PHE A 331 -1.14 10.24 16.75
N GLY A 332 -0.73 9.77 17.92
CA GLY A 332 -1.42 8.72 18.69
C GLY A 332 -1.05 7.28 18.29
N THR A 333 -0.32 7.08 17.19
CA THR A 333 0.02 5.75 16.64
C THR A 333 1.52 5.50 16.49
N ASN A 334 2.36 6.53 16.70
CA ASN A 334 3.83 6.46 16.59
C ASN A 334 4.35 6.00 15.20
N GLY A 335 3.57 6.23 14.14
CA GLY A 335 4.02 6.03 12.76
C GLY A 335 4.58 7.29 12.12
N GLY A 336 5.01 7.17 10.88
CA GLY A 336 5.52 8.26 10.03
C GLY A 336 6.92 7.99 9.48
N TYR A 337 7.43 8.95 8.71
CA TYR A 337 8.71 8.85 8.02
C TYR A 337 9.87 8.39 8.92
N LEU A 338 10.05 9.01 10.09
CA LEU A 338 11.19 8.70 10.95
C LEU A 338 11.11 7.29 11.56
N GLU A 339 9.91 6.76 11.81
CA GLU A 339 9.76 5.39 12.31
C GLU A 339 9.97 4.39 11.18
N PHE A 340 9.36 4.63 10.01
CA PHE A 340 9.59 3.80 8.82
C PHE A 340 11.07 3.72 8.43
N LYS A 341 11.82 4.82 8.54
CA LYS A 341 13.27 4.84 8.27
C LYS A 341 14.05 3.91 9.22
N LYS A 342 13.68 3.84 10.50
CA LYS A 342 14.27 2.88 11.46
C LYS A 342 13.86 1.45 11.14
N SER A 343 12.60 1.23 10.77
CA SER A 343 12.09 -0.11 10.38
C SER A 343 12.78 -0.65 9.12
N ALA A 344 13.16 0.23 8.19
CA ALA A 344 13.81 -0.09 6.92
C ALA A 344 15.30 -0.47 7.06
N GLU A 345 16.03 0.19 7.97
CA GLU A 345 17.49 0.00 8.16
C GLU A 345 17.91 -1.46 8.40
N PRO A 346 17.28 -2.25 9.30
CA PRO A 346 17.54 -3.68 9.49
C PRO A 346 17.45 -4.57 8.24
N TYR A 347 16.69 -4.15 7.23
CA TYR A 347 16.49 -4.90 5.98
C TYR A 347 17.46 -4.49 4.85
N GLY A 348 18.43 -3.62 5.13
CA GLY A 348 19.30 -3.05 4.10
C GLY A 348 18.53 -2.19 3.11
N LEU A 349 17.49 -1.46 3.58
CA LEU A 349 16.70 -0.55 2.75
C LEU A 349 17.10 0.90 3.03
N ARG A 350 17.54 1.59 1.99
CA ARG A 350 17.88 3.02 2.01
C ARG A 350 16.62 3.84 1.77
N VAL A 351 16.22 4.65 2.75
CA VAL A 351 15.10 5.60 2.64
C VAL A 351 15.63 7.02 2.41
N GLU A 352 15.29 7.59 1.26
CA GLU A 352 15.65 8.93 0.80
C GLU A 352 14.41 9.83 0.72
N LEU A 353 14.54 11.09 1.12
CA LEU A 353 13.46 12.08 1.04
C LEU A 353 13.45 12.73 -0.35
N LEU A 354 12.42 12.44 -1.16
CA LEU A 354 12.23 13.05 -2.48
C LEU A 354 11.62 14.46 -2.40
N LYS A 355 10.60 14.61 -1.57
CA LYS A 355 9.84 15.85 -1.42
C LYS A 355 9.27 15.95 -0.02
N ARG A 356 9.30 17.16 0.54
CA ARG A 356 8.58 17.55 1.75
C ARG A 356 7.56 18.62 1.37
N VAL A 357 6.36 18.51 1.90
CA VAL A 357 5.27 19.48 1.71
C VAL A 357 4.80 19.91 3.08
N ASP A 358 5.37 21.02 3.55
CA ASP A 358 4.91 21.68 4.77
C ASP A 358 3.64 22.50 4.46
N THR A 359 2.66 22.44 5.36
CA THR A 359 1.43 23.26 5.29
C THR A 359 1.18 23.86 6.66
N ALA A 360 0.80 25.15 6.72
CA ALA A 360 0.75 25.91 7.96
C ALA A 360 -0.11 25.25 9.06
N ASP A 361 -1.23 24.62 8.67
CA ASP A 361 -2.25 24.09 9.59
C ASP A 361 -2.41 22.56 9.57
N LYS A 362 -1.50 21.82 8.91
CA LYS A 362 -1.55 20.34 8.86
C LYS A 362 -0.16 19.73 8.98
N MET A 363 -0.12 18.52 9.53
CA MET A 363 1.10 17.70 9.59
C MET A 363 1.76 17.62 8.20
N PRO A 364 3.06 17.95 8.08
CA PRO A 364 3.78 17.86 6.82
C PRO A 364 3.71 16.47 6.19
N HIS A 365 3.52 16.47 4.87
CA HIS A 365 3.59 15.26 4.05
C HIS A 365 4.98 15.11 3.44
N VAL A 366 5.41 13.87 3.27
CA VAL A 366 6.67 13.55 2.60
C VAL A 366 6.48 12.47 1.56
N LEU A 367 7.30 12.53 0.53
CA LEU A 367 7.46 11.48 -0.46
C LEU A 367 8.87 10.91 -0.33
N LEU A 368 8.95 9.59 -0.26
CA LEU A 368 10.17 8.86 0.04
C LEU A 368 10.50 7.93 -1.12
N ARG A 369 11.78 7.86 -1.52
CA ARG A 369 12.31 6.80 -2.37
C ARG A 369 12.97 5.76 -1.48
N VAL A 370 12.62 4.50 -1.70
CA VAL A 370 13.25 3.34 -1.04
C VAL A 370 13.97 2.51 -2.08
N THR A 371 15.19 2.11 -1.77
CA THR A 371 16.03 1.24 -2.60
C THR A 371 16.79 0.27 -1.69
N HIS A 372 17.31 -0.83 -2.24
CA HIS A 372 18.29 -1.64 -1.51
C HIS A 372 19.59 -0.85 -1.33
N THR A 373 20.27 -1.03 -0.20
CA THR A 373 21.67 -0.60 -0.06
C THR A 373 22.54 -1.39 -1.01
N ALA A 374 23.31 -0.68 -1.84
CA ALA A 374 24.36 -1.24 -2.70
C ALA A 374 25.53 -1.81 -1.88
#